data_AF-A0A2V2QAI6-F1
#
_entry.id   AF-A0A2V2QAI6-F1
#
_cell.length_a   1.000
_cell.length_b   1.000
_cell.length_c   1.000
_cell.angle_alpha   90.00
_cell.angle_beta   90.00
_cell.angle_gamma   90.00
#
_symmetry.space_group_name_H-M   'P 1'
#
loop_
_entity.id
_entity.type
_entity.pdbx_description
1 polymer ?
#
loop_
_entity_poly.entity_id
_entity_poly.type
_entity_poly.pdbx_seq_one_letter_code
_entity_poly.pdbx_strand_id
1 'polypeptide(L)'
;EELLASARKRVEEAQAEAQRLVEEADARATELVAAAEQTAQQVRDSVAGLQEQAEEEIAGLRSTAEHVAERTRTEAQEEADRVRSDAHAERDRASEDASRIRREADTEADRLRREAHEEAEAAKALAERTVSEAITESERLRADTSEYSQRVRTEASDALASAEQDASKARAEARQDANRIRSEAAAQSDRLVGEATSESERIRTEAAQSSEQLVVEATTEANRRRKDANEQADRLLAEATEESERLRTEAAEHLGSAQEHAARTREEAEQLRAEAESAAEELGSQARQEA
;
A
#
# COMPACT_ATOMS: atom_id res chain seq x y z
N GLU A 1 -137.97 -42.32 -153.52
CA GLU A 1 -136.50 -42.28 -153.60
C GLU A 1 -135.86 -40.92 -153.30
N GLU A 2 -136.59 -39.80 -153.26
CA GLU A 2 -136.03 -38.46 -152.93
C GLU A 2 -135.65 -38.22 -151.45
N LEU A 3 -136.29 -38.91 -150.49
CA LEU A 3 -136.04 -38.68 -149.05
C LEU A 3 -134.74 -39.33 -148.51
N LEU A 4 -134.18 -40.32 -149.20
CA LEU A 4 -132.90 -40.96 -148.82
C LEU A 4 -131.67 -40.16 -149.28
N ALA A 5 -131.80 -39.34 -150.32
CA ALA A 5 -130.73 -38.45 -150.80
C ALA A 5 -130.52 -37.24 -149.88
N SER A 6 -131.60 -36.68 -149.33
CA SER A 6 -131.55 -35.54 -148.39
C SER A 6 -130.92 -35.91 -147.04
N ALA A 7 -131.13 -37.14 -146.56
CA ALA A 7 -130.48 -37.66 -145.35
C ALA A 7 -128.97 -37.92 -145.55
N ARG A 8 -128.55 -38.37 -146.75
CA ARG A 8 -127.12 -38.55 -147.06
C ARG A 8 -126.38 -37.22 -147.13
N LYS A 9 -126.96 -36.19 -147.74
CA LYS A 9 -126.34 -34.85 -147.82
C LYS A 9 -126.13 -34.22 -146.45
N ARG A 10 -127.08 -34.40 -145.53
CA ARG A 10 -126.97 -33.89 -144.15
C ARG A 10 -125.92 -34.62 -143.30
N VAL A 11 -125.69 -35.90 -143.55
CA VAL A 11 -124.60 -36.66 -142.91
C VAL A 11 -123.23 -36.25 -143.49
N GLU A 12 -123.16 -36.00 -144.80
CA GLU A 12 -121.95 -35.50 -145.46
C GLU A 12 -121.56 -34.09 -144.97
N GLU A 13 -122.53 -33.18 -144.85
CA GLU A 13 -122.31 -31.83 -144.32
C GLU A 13 -121.88 -31.87 -142.83
N ALA A 14 -122.48 -32.73 -142.01
CA ALA A 14 -122.08 -32.91 -140.62
C ALA A 14 -120.70 -33.58 -140.47
N GLN A 15 -120.35 -34.52 -141.36
CA GLN A 15 -119.02 -35.12 -141.40
C GLN A 15 -117.95 -34.12 -141.84
N ALA A 16 -118.24 -33.27 -142.83
CA ALA A 16 -117.33 -32.21 -143.26
C ALA A 16 -117.11 -31.15 -142.16
N GLU A 17 -118.16 -30.79 -141.42
CA GLU A 17 -118.06 -29.84 -140.31
C GLU A 17 -117.34 -30.43 -139.09
N ALA A 18 -117.56 -31.72 -138.79
CA ALA A 18 -116.79 -32.43 -137.76
C ALA A 18 -115.30 -32.56 -138.14
N GLN A 19 -115.00 -32.84 -139.41
CA GLN A 19 -113.63 -32.96 -139.89
C GLN A 19 -112.91 -31.61 -139.86
N ARG A 20 -113.60 -30.53 -140.22
CA ARG A 20 -113.07 -29.17 -140.10
C ARG A 20 -112.80 -28.78 -138.64
N LEU A 21 -113.69 -29.11 -137.72
CA LEU A 21 -113.48 -28.85 -136.28
C LEU A 21 -112.33 -29.68 -135.70
N VAL A 22 -112.13 -30.91 -136.17
CA VAL A 22 -110.98 -31.75 -135.78
C VAL A 22 -109.68 -31.17 -136.33
N GLU A 23 -109.64 -30.76 -137.59
CA GLU A 23 -108.46 -30.12 -138.19
C GLU A 23 -108.13 -28.77 -137.53
N GLU A 24 -109.14 -27.97 -137.20
CA GLU A 24 -108.97 -26.69 -136.51
C GLU A 24 -108.55 -26.88 -135.04
N ALA A 25 -109.04 -27.95 -134.39
CA ALA A 25 -108.58 -28.37 -133.07
C ALA A 25 -107.13 -28.90 -133.10
N ASP A 26 -106.75 -29.68 -134.11
CA ASP A 26 -105.39 -30.19 -134.28
C ASP A 26 -104.40 -29.06 -134.61
N ALA A 27 -104.81 -28.10 -135.45
CA ALA A 27 -104.01 -26.92 -135.74
C ALA A 27 -103.79 -26.08 -134.47
N ARG A 28 -104.86 -25.82 -133.69
CA ARG A 28 -104.75 -25.13 -132.40
C ARG A 28 -103.94 -25.91 -131.37
N ALA A 29 -104.07 -27.23 -131.32
CA ALA A 29 -103.29 -28.09 -130.43
C ALA A 29 -101.80 -28.05 -130.81
N THR A 30 -101.48 -28.10 -132.11
CA THR A 30 -100.12 -28.01 -132.62
C THR A 30 -99.51 -26.63 -132.35
N GLU A 31 -100.28 -25.55 -132.54
CA GLU A 31 -99.84 -24.18 -132.24
C GLU A 31 -99.64 -23.97 -130.73
N LEU A 32 -100.52 -24.52 -129.89
CA LEU A 32 -100.36 -24.51 -128.43
C LEU A 32 -99.14 -25.31 -127.98
N VAL A 33 -98.89 -26.48 -128.57
CA VAL A 33 -97.71 -27.29 -128.27
C VAL A 33 -96.44 -26.57 -128.71
N ALA A 34 -96.41 -25.98 -129.91
CA ALA A 34 -95.27 -25.21 -130.39
C ALA A 34 -95.01 -23.96 -129.52
N ALA A 35 -96.06 -23.24 -129.12
CA ALA A 35 -95.95 -22.10 -128.21
C ALA A 35 -95.49 -22.54 -126.80
N ALA A 36 -95.95 -23.69 -126.32
CA ALA A 36 -95.53 -24.27 -125.05
C ALA A 36 -94.07 -24.76 -125.10
N GLU A 37 -93.62 -25.36 -126.20
CA GLU A 37 -92.24 -25.77 -126.43
C GLU A 37 -91.31 -24.55 -126.54
N GLN A 38 -91.73 -23.51 -127.25
CA GLN A 38 -91.00 -22.25 -127.34
C GLN A 38 -90.89 -21.58 -125.97
N THR A 39 -91.97 -21.56 -125.20
CA THR A 39 -91.96 -21.04 -123.81
C THR A 39 -91.07 -21.89 -122.91
N ALA A 40 -91.13 -23.22 -123.03
CA ALA A 40 -90.26 -24.14 -122.28
C ALA A 40 -88.79 -24.00 -122.69
N GLN A 41 -88.50 -23.66 -123.94
CA GLN A 41 -87.15 -23.34 -124.39
C GLN A 41 -86.67 -22.01 -123.83
N GLN A 42 -87.49 -20.96 -123.91
CA GLN A 42 -87.17 -19.66 -123.30
C GLN A 42 -86.95 -19.75 -121.79
N VAL A 43 -87.77 -20.56 -121.08
CA VAL A 43 -87.58 -20.83 -119.65
C VAL A 43 -86.28 -21.60 -119.41
N ARG A 44 -85.96 -22.61 -120.22
CA ARG A 44 -84.69 -23.33 -120.10
C ARG A 44 -83.48 -22.43 -120.34
N ASP A 45 -83.52 -21.59 -121.36
CA ASP A 45 -82.44 -20.65 -121.68
C ASP A 45 -82.30 -19.58 -120.57
N SER A 46 -83.43 -19.09 -120.03
CA SER A 46 -83.41 -18.15 -118.89
C SER A 46 -82.86 -18.79 -117.62
N VAL A 47 -83.22 -20.05 -117.35
CA VAL A 47 -82.70 -20.81 -116.20
C VAL A 47 -81.21 -21.10 -116.38
N ALA A 48 -80.77 -21.45 -117.59
CA ALA A 48 -79.36 -21.66 -117.89
C ALA A 48 -78.55 -20.37 -117.71
N GLY A 49 -79.05 -19.22 -118.19
CA GLY A 49 -78.40 -17.92 -117.99
C GLY A 49 -78.36 -17.49 -116.52
N LEU A 50 -79.42 -17.74 -115.75
CA LEU A 50 -79.43 -17.51 -114.30
C LEU A 50 -78.47 -18.45 -113.55
N GLN A 51 -78.34 -19.69 -114.01
CA GLN A 51 -77.36 -20.65 -113.45
C GLN A 51 -75.93 -20.20 -113.73
N GLU A 52 -75.62 -19.79 -114.96
CA GLU A 52 -74.31 -19.26 -115.34
C GLU A 52 -73.96 -18.01 -114.53
N GLN A 53 -74.90 -17.05 -114.42
CA GLN A 53 -74.72 -15.85 -113.58
C GLN A 53 -74.52 -16.20 -112.10
N ALA A 54 -75.29 -17.14 -111.56
CA ALA A 54 -75.12 -17.58 -110.18
C ALA A 54 -73.78 -18.29 -109.97
N GLU A 55 -73.32 -19.10 -110.93
CA GLU A 55 -72.01 -19.76 -110.88
C GLU A 55 -70.86 -18.74 -110.92
N GLU A 56 -70.94 -17.70 -111.77
CA GLU A 56 -69.97 -16.60 -111.81
C GLU A 56 -69.95 -15.79 -110.51
N GLU A 57 -71.13 -15.44 -109.97
CA GLU A 57 -71.23 -14.73 -108.69
C GLU A 57 -70.68 -15.56 -107.52
N ILE A 58 -71.00 -16.86 -107.47
CA ILE A 58 -70.46 -17.79 -106.47
C ILE A 58 -68.94 -17.91 -106.60
N ALA A 59 -68.42 -18.00 -107.83
CA ALA A 59 -66.98 -18.07 -108.07
C ALA A 59 -66.29 -16.77 -107.62
N GLY A 60 -66.86 -15.59 -107.91
CA GLY A 60 -66.36 -14.30 -107.47
C GLY A 60 -66.40 -14.11 -105.95
N LEU A 61 -67.50 -14.49 -105.30
CA LEU A 61 -67.63 -14.48 -103.84
C LEU A 61 -66.66 -15.46 -103.16
N ARG A 62 -66.43 -16.64 -103.76
CA ARG A 62 -65.44 -17.60 -103.26
C ARG A 62 -64.02 -17.05 -103.38
N SER A 63 -63.65 -16.52 -104.54
CA SER A 63 -62.32 -15.95 -104.74
C SER A 63 -62.05 -14.76 -103.81
N THR A 64 -63.04 -13.88 -103.61
CA THR A 64 -62.91 -12.76 -102.65
C THR A 64 -62.84 -13.25 -101.21
N ALA A 65 -63.65 -14.25 -100.82
CA ALA A 65 -63.58 -14.86 -99.50
C ALA A 65 -62.22 -15.55 -99.25
N GLU A 66 -61.68 -16.26 -100.24
CA GLU A 66 -60.36 -16.89 -100.19
C GLU A 66 -59.25 -15.83 -100.05
N HIS A 67 -59.31 -14.74 -100.81
CA HIS A 67 -58.32 -13.67 -100.71
C HIS A 67 -58.38 -12.94 -99.36
N VAL A 68 -59.59 -12.68 -98.84
CA VAL A 68 -59.77 -12.11 -97.50
C VAL A 68 -59.27 -13.06 -96.43
N ALA A 69 -59.58 -14.35 -96.52
CA ALA A 69 -59.12 -15.36 -95.57
C ALA A 69 -57.58 -15.49 -95.58
N GLU A 70 -56.95 -15.53 -96.75
CA GLU A 70 -55.50 -15.63 -96.86
C GLU A 70 -54.81 -14.36 -96.36
N ARG A 71 -55.38 -13.18 -96.63
CA ARG A 71 -54.88 -11.91 -96.09
C ARG A 71 -54.97 -11.87 -94.57
N THR A 72 -56.12 -12.22 -93.99
CA THR A 72 -56.29 -12.28 -92.53
C THR A 72 -55.37 -13.32 -91.91
N ARG A 73 -55.18 -14.48 -92.55
CA ARG A 73 -54.25 -15.52 -92.09
C ARG A 73 -52.81 -15.01 -92.08
N THR A 74 -52.40 -14.31 -93.14
CA THR A 74 -51.05 -13.72 -93.27
C THR A 74 -50.83 -12.62 -92.24
N GLU A 75 -51.76 -11.67 -92.12
CA GLU A 75 -51.69 -10.59 -91.13
C GLU A 75 -51.63 -11.13 -89.69
N ALA A 76 -52.45 -12.14 -89.37
CA ALA A 76 -52.45 -12.80 -88.07
C ALA A 76 -51.14 -13.56 -87.81
N GLN A 77 -50.57 -14.22 -88.82
CA GLN A 77 -49.29 -14.91 -88.72
C GLN A 77 -48.15 -13.91 -88.49
N GLU A 78 -48.10 -12.82 -89.25
CA GLU A 78 -47.10 -11.77 -89.08
C GLU A 78 -47.19 -11.08 -87.71
N GLU A 79 -48.40 -10.81 -87.22
CA GLU A 79 -48.60 -10.27 -85.87
C GLU A 79 -48.14 -11.29 -84.80
N ALA A 80 -48.48 -12.58 -84.97
CA ALA A 80 -48.05 -13.63 -84.06
C ALA A 80 -46.52 -13.81 -84.06
N ASP A 81 -45.86 -13.68 -85.21
CA ASP A 81 -44.41 -13.71 -85.35
C ASP A 81 -43.77 -12.48 -84.69
N ARG A 82 -44.35 -11.28 -84.87
CA ARG A 82 -43.91 -10.04 -84.20
C ARG A 82 -44.00 -10.15 -82.67
N VAL A 83 -45.16 -10.53 -82.15
CA VAL A 83 -45.37 -10.70 -80.69
C VAL A 83 -44.43 -11.75 -80.11
N ARG A 84 -44.20 -12.87 -80.81
CA ARG A 84 -43.23 -13.89 -80.38
C ARG A 84 -41.81 -13.33 -80.35
N SER A 85 -41.40 -12.60 -81.39
CA SER A 85 -40.08 -11.96 -81.45
C SER A 85 -39.88 -10.96 -80.30
N ASP A 86 -40.87 -10.10 -80.05
CA ASP A 86 -40.80 -9.11 -78.98
C ASP A 86 -40.77 -9.76 -77.59
N ALA A 87 -41.57 -10.81 -77.37
CA ALA A 87 -41.56 -11.57 -76.13
C ALA A 87 -40.21 -12.28 -75.90
N HIS A 88 -39.59 -12.83 -76.94
CA HIS A 88 -38.25 -13.40 -76.84
C HIS A 88 -37.20 -12.33 -76.53
N ALA A 89 -37.25 -11.18 -77.20
CA ALA A 89 -36.34 -10.08 -76.93
C ALA A 89 -36.46 -9.54 -75.50
N GLU A 90 -37.68 -9.38 -74.99
CA GLU A 90 -37.90 -8.98 -73.59
C GLU A 90 -37.42 -10.02 -72.58
N ARG A 91 -37.67 -11.30 -72.84
CA ARG A 91 -37.15 -12.38 -71.99
C ARG A 91 -35.63 -12.37 -71.95
N ASP A 92 -34.98 -12.16 -73.10
CA ASP A 92 -33.53 -12.16 -73.19
C ASP A 92 -32.95 -10.92 -72.47
N ARG A 93 -33.55 -9.73 -72.62
CA ARG A 93 -33.21 -8.53 -71.83
C ARG A 93 -33.37 -8.76 -70.33
N ALA A 94 -34.51 -9.31 -69.89
CA ALA A 94 -34.75 -9.60 -68.48
C ALA A 94 -33.75 -10.62 -67.92
N SER A 95 -33.34 -11.60 -68.72
CA SER A 95 -32.33 -12.60 -68.35
C SER A 95 -30.93 -11.99 -68.22
N GLU A 96 -30.56 -11.07 -69.12
CA GLU A 96 -29.32 -10.31 -69.05
C GLU A 96 -29.27 -9.39 -67.83
N ASP A 97 -30.36 -8.66 -67.57
CA ASP A 97 -30.49 -7.79 -66.39
C ASP A 97 -30.40 -8.58 -65.08
N ALA A 98 -31.12 -9.70 -64.98
CA ALA A 98 -31.03 -10.58 -63.82
C ALA A 98 -29.61 -11.14 -63.63
N SER A 99 -28.92 -11.45 -64.73
CA SER A 99 -27.53 -11.94 -64.67
C SER A 99 -26.56 -10.85 -64.27
N ARG A 100 -26.76 -9.60 -64.72
CA ARG A 100 -25.98 -8.44 -64.30
C ARG A 100 -26.15 -8.17 -62.80
N ILE A 101 -27.40 -8.10 -62.32
CA ILE A 101 -27.70 -7.87 -60.91
C ILE A 101 -27.07 -8.96 -60.03
N ARG A 102 -27.16 -10.23 -60.44
CA ARG A 102 -26.50 -11.34 -59.70
C ARG A 102 -24.98 -11.15 -59.61
N ARG A 103 -24.32 -10.81 -60.73
CA ARG A 103 -22.86 -10.58 -60.74
C ARG A 103 -22.45 -9.40 -59.88
N GLU A 104 -23.21 -8.31 -59.91
CA GLU A 104 -22.97 -7.14 -59.08
C GLU A 104 -23.14 -7.48 -57.59
N ALA A 105 -24.21 -8.21 -57.24
CA ALA A 105 -24.44 -8.67 -55.88
C ALA A 105 -23.35 -9.63 -55.38
N ASP A 106 -22.88 -10.57 -56.23
CA ASP A 106 -21.79 -11.47 -55.88
C ASP A 106 -20.47 -10.72 -55.65
N THR A 107 -20.17 -9.75 -56.52
CA THR A 107 -18.97 -8.90 -56.39
C THR A 107 -19.00 -8.08 -55.11
N GLU A 108 -20.16 -7.49 -54.79
CA GLU A 108 -20.33 -6.71 -53.57
C GLU A 108 -20.30 -7.58 -52.31
N ALA A 109 -20.90 -8.77 -52.35
CA ALA A 109 -20.82 -9.73 -51.26
C ALA A 109 -19.37 -10.16 -51.00
N ASP A 110 -18.58 -10.39 -52.04
CA ASP A 110 -17.17 -10.73 -51.90
C ASP A 110 -16.34 -9.55 -51.39
N ARG A 111 -16.66 -8.31 -51.79
CA ARG A 111 -16.03 -7.10 -51.24
C ARG A 111 -16.29 -6.99 -49.74
N LEU A 112 -17.55 -7.08 -49.33
CA LEU A 112 -17.94 -6.99 -47.92
C LEU A 112 -17.32 -8.11 -47.07
N ARG A 113 -17.22 -9.33 -47.60
CA ARG A 113 -16.54 -10.44 -46.90
C ARG A 113 -15.05 -10.17 -46.70
N ARG A 114 -14.36 -9.60 -47.70
CA ARG A 114 -12.94 -9.25 -47.58
C ARG A 114 -12.74 -8.15 -46.55
N GLU A 115 -13.54 -7.08 -46.62
CA GLU A 115 -13.47 -5.97 -45.66
C GLU A 115 -13.72 -6.44 -44.23
N ALA A 116 -14.75 -7.26 -44.02
CA ALA A 116 -15.04 -7.83 -42.70
C ALA A 116 -13.90 -8.74 -42.19
N HIS A 117 -13.25 -9.49 -43.08
CA HIS A 117 -12.10 -10.33 -42.70
C HIS A 117 -10.87 -9.49 -42.34
N GLU A 118 -10.56 -8.47 -43.14
CA GLU A 118 -9.45 -7.55 -42.87
C GLU A 118 -9.65 -6.79 -41.55
N GLU A 119 -10.87 -6.32 -41.28
CA GLU A 119 -11.21 -5.66 -40.01
C GLU A 119 -11.09 -6.63 -38.82
N ALA A 120 -11.55 -7.87 -38.97
CA ALA A 120 -11.41 -8.89 -37.93
C ALA A 120 -9.94 -9.22 -37.63
N GLU A 121 -9.10 -9.37 -38.65
CA GLU A 121 -7.67 -9.61 -38.48
C GLU A 121 -6.95 -8.40 -37.87
N ALA A 122 -7.33 -7.16 -38.25
CA ALA A 122 -6.80 -5.95 -37.65
C ALA A 122 -7.17 -5.84 -36.16
N ALA A 123 -8.44 -6.12 -35.82
CA ALA A 123 -8.91 -6.13 -34.44
C ALA A 123 -8.20 -7.21 -33.61
N LYS A 124 -8.00 -8.41 -34.18
CA LYS A 124 -7.26 -9.49 -33.54
C LYS A 124 -5.79 -9.12 -33.31
N ALA A 125 -5.11 -8.54 -34.30
CA ALA A 125 -3.72 -8.10 -34.17
C ALA A 125 -3.57 -7.00 -33.10
N LEU A 126 -4.53 -6.06 -33.01
CA LEU A 126 -4.54 -5.04 -31.96
C LEU A 126 -4.74 -5.66 -30.57
N ALA A 127 -5.66 -6.62 -30.45
CA ALA A 127 -5.90 -7.34 -29.20
C ALA A 127 -4.68 -8.13 -28.76
N GLU A 128 -4.03 -8.87 -29.67
CA GLU A 128 -2.81 -9.64 -29.40
C GLU A 128 -1.66 -8.74 -28.95
N ARG A 129 -1.45 -7.61 -29.62
CA ARG A 129 -0.44 -6.60 -29.20
C ARG A 129 -0.75 -6.05 -27.82
N THR A 130 -1.97 -5.62 -27.58
CA THR A 130 -2.40 -5.04 -26.28
C THR A 130 -2.21 -6.05 -25.15
N VAL A 131 -2.57 -7.32 -25.36
CA VAL A 131 -2.38 -8.38 -24.37
C VAL A 131 -0.88 -8.66 -24.16
N SER A 132 -0.08 -8.73 -25.21
CA SER A 132 1.37 -8.94 -25.10
C SER A 132 2.08 -7.81 -24.37
N GLU A 133 1.71 -6.56 -24.64
CA GLU A 133 2.24 -5.37 -23.97
C GLU A 133 1.85 -5.36 -22.49
N ALA A 134 0.58 -5.66 -22.18
CA ALA A 134 0.10 -5.74 -20.80
C ALA A 134 0.80 -6.86 -20.00
N ILE A 135 1.06 -8.02 -20.62
CA ILE A 135 1.82 -9.11 -19.99
C ILE A 135 3.25 -8.65 -19.71
N THR A 136 3.93 -8.08 -20.71
CA THR A 136 5.32 -7.61 -20.59
C THR A 136 5.46 -6.56 -19.49
N GLU A 137 4.56 -5.58 -19.45
CA GLU A 137 4.58 -4.55 -18.42
C GLU A 137 4.27 -5.11 -17.04
N SER A 138 3.35 -6.08 -16.94
CA SER A 138 3.06 -6.77 -15.67
C SER A 138 4.27 -7.54 -15.14
N GLU A 139 4.97 -8.25 -16.02
CA GLU A 139 6.20 -8.96 -15.67
C GLU A 139 7.30 -8.00 -15.24
N ARG A 140 7.46 -6.88 -15.95
CA ARG A 140 8.41 -5.81 -15.60
C ARG A 140 8.12 -5.24 -14.22
N LEU A 141 6.87 -4.88 -13.93
CA LEU A 141 6.46 -4.33 -12.64
C LEU A 141 6.66 -5.34 -11.50
N ARG A 142 6.40 -6.63 -11.74
CA ARG A 142 6.65 -7.70 -10.77
C ARG A 142 8.13 -7.85 -10.48
N ALA A 143 8.99 -7.83 -11.50
CA ALA A 143 10.44 -7.89 -11.34
C ALA A 143 10.96 -6.69 -10.54
N ASP A 144 10.60 -5.46 -10.94
CA ASP A 144 11.00 -4.23 -10.28
C ASP A 144 10.57 -4.22 -8.80
N THR A 145 9.32 -4.63 -8.52
CA THR A 145 8.79 -4.69 -7.14
C THR A 145 9.52 -5.74 -6.31
N SER A 146 9.85 -6.89 -6.90
CA SER A 146 10.61 -7.95 -6.23
C SER A 146 12.02 -7.48 -5.87
N GLU A 147 12.71 -6.83 -6.82
CA GLU A 147 14.05 -6.28 -6.61
C GLU A 147 14.04 -5.19 -5.52
N TYR A 148 13.09 -4.25 -5.60
CA TYR A 148 12.92 -3.21 -4.60
C TYR A 148 12.66 -3.80 -3.21
N SER A 149 11.78 -4.79 -3.11
CA SER A 149 11.49 -5.47 -1.85
C SER A 149 12.70 -6.19 -1.27
N GLN A 150 13.52 -6.83 -2.13
CA GLN A 150 14.76 -7.48 -1.71
C GLN A 150 15.80 -6.46 -1.21
N ARG A 151 15.92 -5.32 -1.91
CA ARG A 151 16.83 -4.23 -1.52
C ARG A 151 16.44 -3.68 -0.15
N VAL A 152 15.17 -3.32 0.05
CA VAL A 152 14.67 -2.82 1.33
C VAL A 152 14.88 -3.84 2.46
N ARG A 153 14.66 -5.14 2.22
CA ARG A 153 14.92 -6.19 3.23
C ARG A 153 16.41 -6.28 3.60
N THR A 154 17.29 -6.15 2.61
CA THR A 154 18.74 -6.18 2.82
C THR A 154 19.18 -4.96 3.62
N GLU A 155 18.78 -3.76 3.19
CA GLU A 155 19.08 -2.50 3.90
C GLU A 155 18.55 -2.51 5.34
N ALA A 156 17.33 -3.02 5.56
CA ALA A 156 16.77 -3.16 6.91
C ALA A 156 17.55 -4.16 7.78
N SER A 157 18.00 -5.27 7.19
CA SER A 157 18.80 -6.28 7.90
C SER A 157 20.18 -5.74 8.26
N ASP A 158 20.83 -5.02 7.34
CA ASP A 158 22.14 -4.40 7.56
C ASP A 158 22.05 -3.30 8.63
N ALA A 159 21.00 -2.46 8.58
CA ALA A 159 20.76 -1.44 9.59
C ALA A 159 20.54 -2.06 10.98
N LEU A 160 19.78 -3.16 11.07
CA LEU A 160 19.57 -3.88 12.32
C LEU A 160 20.88 -4.47 12.85
N ALA A 161 21.66 -5.13 12.00
CA ALA A 161 22.95 -5.71 12.38
C ALA A 161 23.93 -4.64 12.88
N SER A 162 24.00 -3.49 12.20
CA SER A 162 24.84 -2.35 12.63
C SER A 162 24.38 -1.81 13.99
N ALA A 163 23.07 -1.62 14.17
CA ALA A 163 22.51 -1.12 15.43
C ALA A 163 22.77 -2.08 16.60
N GLU A 164 22.64 -3.40 16.37
CA GLU A 164 22.96 -4.42 17.37
C GLU A 164 24.44 -4.44 17.73
N GLN A 165 25.33 -4.32 16.73
CA GLN A 165 26.77 -4.24 16.95
C GLN A 165 27.14 -3.01 17.79
N ASP A 166 26.60 -1.84 17.45
CA ASP A 166 26.89 -0.60 18.17
C ASP A 166 26.32 -0.62 19.59
N ALA A 167 25.11 -1.16 19.78
CA ALA A 167 24.55 -1.38 21.11
C ALA A 167 25.41 -2.34 21.95
N SER A 168 25.96 -3.39 21.33
CA SER A 168 26.86 -4.33 22.01
C SER A 168 28.18 -3.66 22.43
N LYS A 169 28.78 -2.85 21.54
CA LYS A 169 30.00 -2.07 21.86
C LYS A 169 29.75 -1.10 23.00
N ALA A 170 28.69 -0.29 22.92
CA ALA A 170 28.35 0.68 23.96
C ALA A 170 28.12 0.00 25.33
N ARG A 171 27.47 -1.17 25.36
CA ARG A 171 27.30 -1.95 26.60
C ARG A 171 28.63 -2.49 27.15
N ALA A 172 29.55 -2.92 26.27
CA ALA A 172 30.86 -3.40 26.68
C ALA A 172 31.73 -2.28 27.26
N GLU A 173 31.77 -1.13 26.59
CA GLU A 173 32.47 0.07 27.04
C GLU A 173 31.92 0.57 28.38
N ALA A 174 30.60 0.70 28.52
CA ALA A 174 29.97 1.09 29.78
C ALA A 174 30.30 0.14 30.94
N ARG A 175 30.37 -1.18 30.69
CA ARG A 175 30.80 -2.17 31.69
C ARG A 175 32.27 -2.01 32.07
N GLN A 176 33.14 -1.75 31.10
CA GLN A 176 34.56 -1.53 31.34
C GLN A 176 34.78 -0.26 32.17
N ASP A 177 34.10 0.83 31.83
CA ASP A 177 34.18 2.09 32.59
C ASP A 177 33.64 1.93 34.00
N ALA A 178 32.50 1.26 34.19
CA ALA A 178 31.97 0.98 35.51
C ALA A 178 32.93 0.14 36.36
N ASN A 179 33.61 -0.85 35.76
CA ASN A 179 34.63 -1.63 36.45
C ASN A 179 35.84 -0.77 36.83
N ARG A 180 36.32 0.07 35.91
CA ARG A 180 37.44 0.98 36.14
C ARG A 180 37.16 1.95 37.28
N ILE A 181 36.01 2.64 37.24
CA ILE A 181 35.58 3.57 38.30
C ILE A 181 35.54 2.87 39.66
N ARG A 182 34.96 1.67 39.72
CA ARG A 182 34.89 0.87 40.95
C ARG A 182 36.28 0.48 41.47
N SER A 183 37.20 0.07 40.59
CA SER A 183 38.57 -0.26 40.97
C SER A 183 39.35 0.97 41.44
N GLU A 184 39.23 2.11 40.76
CA GLU A 184 39.83 3.38 41.15
C GLU A 184 39.31 3.85 42.52
N ALA A 185 37.99 3.77 42.74
CA ALA A 185 37.37 4.13 44.01
C ALA A 185 37.82 3.21 45.16
N ALA A 186 37.92 1.90 44.92
CA ALA A 186 38.43 0.95 45.90
C ALA A 186 39.88 1.27 46.28
N ALA A 187 40.75 1.51 45.29
CA ALA A 187 42.14 1.86 45.52
C ALA A 187 42.31 3.19 46.30
N GLN A 188 41.46 4.18 46.02
CA GLN A 188 41.43 5.44 46.79
C GLN A 188 40.97 5.20 48.24
N SER A 189 39.94 4.39 48.44
CA SER A 189 39.47 4.02 49.78
C SER A 189 40.56 3.31 50.59
N ASP A 190 41.24 2.32 50.00
CA ASP A 190 42.32 1.58 50.66
C ASP A 190 43.48 2.52 51.04
N ARG A 191 43.82 3.47 50.15
CA ARG A 191 44.84 4.49 50.43
C ARG A 191 44.45 5.37 51.61
N LEU A 192 43.23 5.91 51.62
CA LEU A 192 42.75 6.78 52.70
C LEU A 192 42.71 6.04 54.05
N VAL A 193 42.29 4.77 54.05
CA VAL A 193 42.31 3.93 55.25
C VAL A 193 43.74 3.69 55.73
N GLY A 194 44.67 3.41 54.83
CA GLY A 194 46.09 3.27 55.14
C GLY A 194 46.69 4.54 55.74
N GLU A 195 46.50 5.68 55.08
CA GLU A 195 46.97 7.00 55.55
C GLU A 195 46.39 7.34 56.94
N ALA A 196 45.08 7.16 57.14
CA ALA A 196 44.44 7.41 58.43
C ALA A 196 44.96 6.48 59.54
N THR A 197 45.25 5.22 59.21
CA THR A 197 45.82 4.25 60.17
C THR A 197 47.23 4.65 60.57
N SER A 198 48.09 4.97 59.60
CA SER A 198 49.47 5.42 59.87
C SER A 198 49.51 6.73 60.67
N GLU A 199 48.64 7.69 60.35
CA GLU A 199 48.54 8.94 61.09
C GLU A 199 48.05 8.73 62.53
N SER A 200 47.08 7.81 62.73
CA SER A 200 46.63 7.42 64.07
C SER A 200 47.75 6.75 64.89
N GLU A 201 48.58 5.91 64.27
CA GLU A 201 49.76 5.30 64.91
C GLU A 201 50.83 6.35 65.27
N ARG A 202 51.07 7.32 64.38
CA ARG A 202 51.99 8.44 64.63
C ARG A 202 51.55 9.26 65.84
N ILE A 203 50.29 9.71 65.86
CA ILE A 203 49.72 10.49 66.97
C ILE A 203 49.79 9.70 68.28
N ARG A 204 49.47 8.39 68.27
CA ARG A 204 49.58 7.54 69.47
C ARG A 204 51.01 7.45 69.99
N THR A 205 51.99 7.31 69.10
CA THR A 205 53.42 7.24 69.45
C THR A 205 53.91 8.56 70.04
N GLU A 206 53.58 9.68 69.40
CA GLU A 206 53.94 11.02 69.86
C GLU A 206 53.31 11.35 71.22
N ALA A 207 52.04 10.99 71.42
CA ALA A 207 51.36 11.15 72.70
C ALA A 207 52.01 10.30 73.81
N ALA A 208 52.39 9.05 73.51
CA ALA A 208 53.08 8.18 74.45
C ALA A 208 54.46 8.74 74.85
N GLN A 209 55.26 9.20 73.87
CA GLN A 209 56.56 9.82 74.11
C GLN A 209 56.44 11.10 74.93
N SER A 210 55.49 11.98 74.60
CA SER A 210 55.24 13.20 75.36
C SER A 210 54.81 12.90 76.79
N SER A 211 53.95 11.90 77.00
CA SER A 211 53.56 11.45 78.33
C SER A 211 54.75 10.92 79.13
N GLU A 212 55.65 10.14 78.51
CA GLU A 212 56.86 9.62 79.16
C GLU A 212 57.81 10.75 79.55
N GLN A 213 58.03 11.72 78.67
CA GLN A 213 58.83 12.92 78.96
C GLN A 213 58.26 13.70 80.14
N LEU A 214 56.94 13.96 80.16
CA LEU A 214 56.29 14.64 81.28
C LEU A 214 56.44 13.89 82.60
N VAL A 215 56.38 12.55 82.58
CA VAL A 215 56.60 11.73 83.78
C VAL A 215 58.05 11.84 84.27
N VAL A 216 59.04 11.81 83.37
CA VAL A 216 60.46 11.97 83.71
C VAL A 216 60.73 13.36 84.27
N GLU A 217 60.22 14.42 83.64
CA GLU A 217 60.35 15.80 84.10
C GLU A 217 59.71 15.99 85.48
N ALA A 218 58.47 15.53 85.66
CA ALA A 218 57.77 15.60 86.93
C ALA A 218 58.50 14.84 88.04
N THR A 219 59.04 13.65 87.74
CA THR A 219 59.83 12.86 88.69
C THR A 219 61.13 13.57 89.06
N THR A 220 61.80 14.17 88.09
CA THR A 220 63.05 14.94 88.29
C THR A 220 62.80 16.16 89.17
N GLU A 221 61.74 16.92 88.89
CA GLU A 221 61.35 18.09 89.68
C GLU A 221 60.91 17.70 91.10
N ALA A 222 60.14 16.62 91.25
CA ALA A 222 59.79 16.08 92.56
C ALA A 222 61.03 15.68 93.37
N ASN A 223 62.01 15.03 92.73
CA ASN A 223 63.28 14.68 93.36
C ASN A 223 64.10 15.92 93.77
N ARG A 224 64.15 16.95 92.92
CA ARG A 224 64.79 18.24 93.24
C ARG A 224 64.15 18.88 94.46
N ARG A 225 62.82 19.04 94.46
CA ARG A 225 62.10 19.60 95.61
C ARG A 225 62.32 18.82 96.89
N ARG A 226 62.36 17.48 96.81
CA ARG A 226 62.68 16.63 97.97
C ARG A 226 64.09 16.88 98.48
N LYS A 227 65.07 17.03 97.59
CA LYS A 227 66.45 17.36 97.97
C LYS A 227 66.53 18.74 98.62
N ASP A 228 65.94 19.76 98.00
CA ASP A 228 65.93 21.13 98.52
C ASP A 228 65.23 21.21 99.89
N ALA A 229 64.16 20.43 100.08
CA ALA A 229 63.46 20.32 101.37
C ALA A 229 64.34 19.64 102.43
N ASN A 230 65.07 18.56 102.07
CA ASN A 230 66.01 17.92 102.98
C ASN A 230 67.16 18.86 103.36
N GLU A 231 67.76 19.57 102.39
CA GLU A 231 68.83 20.54 102.65
C GLU A 231 68.35 21.72 103.53
N GLN A 232 67.08 22.14 103.39
CA GLN A 232 66.47 23.11 104.30
C GLN A 232 66.26 22.54 105.70
N ALA A 233 65.78 21.30 105.80
CA ALA A 233 65.61 20.63 107.09
C ALA A 233 66.96 20.45 107.80
N ASP A 234 68.01 20.04 107.09
CA ASP A 234 69.36 19.89 107.63
C ASP A 234 69.92 21.25 108.11
N ARG A 235 69.71 22.33 107.34
CA ARG A 235 70.08 23.69 107.78
C ARG A 235 69.35 24.13 109.03
N LEU A 236 68.02 23.96 109.08
CA LEU A 236 67.23 24.30 110.26
C LEU A 236 67.66 23.48 111.49
N LEU A 237 68.03 22.20 111.31
CA LEU A 237 68.56 21.36 112.38
C LEU A 237 69.94 21.83 112.85
N ALA A 238 70.82 22.23 111.94
CA ALA A 238 72.13 22.79 112.28
C ALA A 238 71.98 24.13 113.03
N GLU A 239 71.17 25.06 112.51
CA GLU A 239 70.85 26.34 113.17
C GLU A 239 70.25 26.13 114.56
N ALA A 240 69.30 25.20 114.70
CA ALA A 240 68.72 24.85 116.00
C ALA A 240 69.74 24.22 116.96
N THR A 241 70.69 23.46 116.44
CA THR A 241 71.77 22.85 117.24
C THR A 241 72.76 23.92 117.70
N GLU A 242 73.22 24.79 116.82
CA GLU A 242 74.08 25.93 117.14
C GLU A 242 73.40 26.86 118.16
N GLU A 243 72.13 27.18 117.97
CA GLU A 243 71.36 27.98 118.93
C GLU A 243 71.22 27.26 120.27
N SER A 244 70.99 25.94 120.27
CA SER A 244 70.99 25.13 121.51
C SER A 244 72.34 25.16 122.21
N GLU A 245 73.45 25.08 121.47
CA GLU A 245 74.81 25.16 122.03
C GLU A 245 75.13 26.57 122.54
N ARG A 246 74.71 27.61 121.82
CA ARG A 246 74.80 29.01 122.25
C ARG A 246 74.04 29.23 123.55
N LEU A 247 72.77 28.82 123.62
CA LEU A 247 71.96 28.90 124.83
C LEU A 247 72.56 28.09 125.99
N ARG A 248 73.17 26.93 125.73
CA ARG A 248 73.90 26.15 126.76
C ARG A 248 75.13 26.88 127.26
N THR A 249 75.87 27.55 126.37
CA THR A 249 77.06 28.34 126.72
C THR A 249 76.66 29.57 127.51
N GLU A 250 75.67 30.35 127.04
CA GLU A 250 75.10 31.49 127.76
C GLU A 250 74.57 31.07 129.14
N ALA A 251 73.87 29.92 129.23
CA ALA A 251 73.42 29.38 130.51
C ALA A 251 74.59 28.98 131.43
N ALA A 252 75.67 28.40 130.87
CA ALA A 252 76.87 28.05 131.61
C ALA A 252 77.64 29.30 132.10
N GLU A 253 77.71 30.35 131.27
CA GLU A 253 78.29 31.65 131.64
C GLU A 253 77.44 32.35 132.71
N HIS A 254 76.11 32.35 132.59
CA HIS A 254 75.22 32.85 133.63
C HIS A 254 75.37 32.06 134.94
N LEU A 255 75.49 30.73 134.86
CA LEU A 255 75.74 29.90 136.03
C LEU A 255 77.11 30.19 136.64
N GLY A 256 78.16 30.33 135.83
CA GLY A 256 79.51 30.68 136.26
C GLY A 256 79.54 32.06 136.91
N SER A 257 78.90 33.06 136.30
CA SER A 257 78.74 34.41 136.86
C SER A 257 77.97 34.38 138.18
N ALA A 258 76.90 33.60 138.27
CA ALA A 258 76.14 33.43 139.51
C ALA A 258 76.95 32.72 140.60
N GLN A 259 77.77 31.73 140.22
CA GLN A 259 78.69 31.04 141.13
C GLN A 259 79.81 31.95 141.62
N GLU A 260 80.42 32.76 140.75
CA GLU A 260 81.39 33.79 141.13
C GLU A 260 80.74 34.86 142.03
N HIS A 261 79.52 35.28 141.73
CA HIS A 261 78.80 36.22 142.58
C HIS A 261 78.53 35.60 143.95
N ALA A 262 78.12 34.34 144.00
CA ALA A 262 77.93 33.59 145.25
C ALA A 262 79.26 33.35 146.00
N ALA A 263 80.37 33.15 145.28
CA ALA A 263 81.70 33.02 145.86
C ALA A 263 82.17 34.35 146.46
N ARG A 264 82.01 35.47 145.73
CA ARG A 264 82.24 36.83 146.24
C ARG A 264 81.40 37.11 147.46
N THR A 265 80.10 36.81 147.43
CA THR A 265 79.24 37.00 148.60
C THR A 265 79.65 36.12 149.79
N ARG A 266 80.17 34.91 149.56
CA ARG A 266 80.76 34.09 150.63
C ARG A 266 82.05 34.69 151.18
N GLU A 267 82.95 35.11 150.31
CA GLU A 267 84.22 35.72 150.69
C GLU A 267 84.00 37.04 151.44
N GLU A 268 83.09 37.89 150.96
CA GLU A 268 82.63 39.10 151.66
C GLU A 268 82.01 38.75 153.02
N ALA A 269 81.19 37.69 153.10
CA ALA A 269 80.62 37.24 154.37
C ALA A 269 81.67 36.66 155.33
N GLU A 270 82.70 35.98 154.82
CA GLU A 270 83.84 35.48 155.60
C GLU A 270 84.72 36.63 156.10
N GLN A 271 84.99 37.63 155.26
CA GLN A 271 85.67 38.87 155.65
C GLN A 271 84.88 39.62 156.72
N LEU A 272 83.56 39.78 156.55
CA LEU A 272 82.69 40.40 157.56
C LEU A 272 82.69 39.63 158.89
N ARG A 273 82.79 38.29 158.84
CA ARG A 273 82.94 37.44 160.02
C ARG A 273 84.28 37.66 160.71
N ALA A 274 85.37 37.68 159.96
CA ALA A 274 86.71 37.90 160.48
C ALA A 274 86.86 39.31 161.10
N GLU A 275 86.28 40.34 160.46
CA GLU A 275 86.21 41.69 161.01
C GLU A 275 85.37 41.76 162.30
N ALA A 276 84.24 41.04 162.34
CA ALA A 276 83.41 40.96 163.54
C ALA A 276 84.10 40.20 164.70
N GLU A 277 84.89 39.16 164.41
CA GLU A 277 85.70 38.45 165.41
C GLU A 277 86.84 39.34 165.93
N SER A 278 87.54 40.04 165.05
CA SER A 278 88.61 40.97 165.45
C SER A 278 88.08 42.13 166.31
N ALA A 279 86.91 42.67 165.98
CA ALA A 279 86.25 43.71 166.79
C ALA A 279 85.77 43.17 168.16
N ALA A 280 85.35 41.91 168.23
CA ALA A 280 84.96 41.26 169.48
C ALA A 280 86.17 41.00 170.40
N GLU A 281 87.32 40.64 169.83
CA GLU A 281 88.57 40.46 170.57
C GLU A 281 89.15 41.79 171.10
N GLU A 282 89.05 42.87 170.31
CA GLU A 282 89.46 44.22 170.74
C GLU A 282 88.60 44.72 171.92
N LEU A 283 87.27 44.56 171.86
CA LEU A 283 86.36 44.90 172.97
C LEU A 283 86.59 44.05 174.22
N GLY A 284 86.94 42.76 174.05
CA GLY A 284 87.28 41.85 175.16
C GLY A 284 88.63 42.15 175.82
N SER A 285 89.55 42.82 175.12
CA SER A 285 90.85 43.24 175.63
C SER A 285 90.77 44.58 176.39
N GLN A 286 89.95 45.53 175.94
CA GLN A 286 89.71 46.81 176.62
C GLN A 286 88.99 46.62 177.97
N ALA A 287 88.06 45.67 178.06
CA ALA A 287 87.33 45.37 179.30
C ALA A 287 88.20 44.74 180.41
N ARG A 288 89.43 44.31 180.12
CA ARG A 288 90.36 43.68 181.10
C ARG A 288 91.46 44.60 181.62
N GLN A 289 91.60 45.81 181.07
CA GLN A 289 92.57 46.81 181.54
C GLN A 289 91.99 47.84 182.52
N GLU A 290 90.68 47.83 182.77
CA GLU A 290 89.99 48.75 183.68
C GLU A 290 89.60 48.13 185.05
N ALA A 291 90.16 46.97 185.44
CA ALA A 291 90.01 46.35 186.76
C ALA A 291 91.34 45.81 187.30
#